data_AF-A0A973ACR0-F1
#
_entry.id   AF-A0A973ACR0-F1
#
_cell.length_a   1.000
_cell.length_b   1.000
_cell.length_c   1.000
_cell.angle_alpha   90.00
_cell.angle_beta   90.00
_cell.angle_gamma   90.00
#
_symmetry.space_group_name_H-M   'P 1'
#
loop_
_entity.id
_entity.type
_entity.pdbx_description
1 polymer ?
#
loop_
_entity_poly.entity_id
_entity_poly.type
_entity_poly.pdbx_seq_one_letter_code
_entity_poly.pdbx_strand_id
1 'polypeptide(L)' 'MEKFSTPFGAEVELLEVRFEGDVNLLRVRIRQGSRFTDLELDPVTARRWADAMTAWAGEPA' A
#
# COMPACT_ATOMS: atom_id res chain seq x y z
N MET A 1 6.47 -8.11 5.04
CA MET A 1 5.24 -7.59 4.43
C MET A 1 5.26 -7.92 2.94
N GLU A 2 4.16 -7.73 2.24
CA GLU A 2 3.88 -8.36 0.94
C GLU A 2 4.47 -7.60 -0.26
N LYS A 3 4.71 -8.30 -1.37
CA LYS A 3 5.12 -7.72 -2.65
C LYS A 3 4.39 -8.40 -3.80
N PHE A 4 3.84 -7.62 -4.73
CA PHE A 4 3.07 -8.14 -5.86
C PHE A 4 3.16 -7.25 -7.10
N SER A 5 2.91 -7.84 -8.27
CA SER A 5 2.83 -7.15 -9.55
C SER A 5 1.38 -6.82 -9.89
N THR A 6 1.17 -5.68 -10.53
CA THR A 6 -0.14 -5.24 -11.06
C THR A 6 -0.31 -5.64 -12.53
N PRO A 7 -1.54 -5.64 -13.07
CA PRO A 7 -1.80 -6.04 -14.46
C PRO A 7 -1.02 -5.25 -15.53
N PHE A 8 -0.64 -4.00 -15.22
CA PHE A 8 0.10 -3.13 -16.13
C PHE A 8 1.59 -3.02 -15.77
N GLY A 9 2.13 -4.01 -15.05
CA GLY A 9 3.58 -4.15 -14.81
C GLY A 9 4.15 -3.22 -13.74
N ALA A 10 3.32 -2.52 -12.97
CA ALA A 10 3.77 -1.85 -11.76
C ALA A 10 4.05 -2.88 -10.65
N GLU A 11 5.11 -2.68 -9.89
CA GLU A 11 5.43 -3.46 -8.70
C GLU A 11 4.98 -2.69 -7.46
N VAL A 12 4.28 -3.36 -6.54
CA VAL A 12 3.86 -2.80 -5.26
C VAL A 12 4.54 -3.58 -4.13
N GLU A 13 5.11 -2.85 -3.18
CA GLU A 13 5.74 -3.41 -1.98
C GLU A 13 5.20 -2.71 -0.74
N LEU A 14 4.81 -3.52 0.25
CA LEU A 14 4.35 -3.06 1.56
C LEU A 14 5.50 -3.20 2.56
N LEU A 15 5.79 -2.14 3.31
CA LEU A 15 6.92 -2.09 4.25
C LEU A 15 6.48 -1.50 5.60
N GLU A 16 6.88 -2.13 6.70
CA GLU A 16 6.71 -1.54 8.04
C GLU A 16 7.79 -0.49 8.23
N VAL A 17 7.39 0.73 8.59
CA VAL A 17 8.33 1.79 8.91
C VAL A 17 8.05 2.24 10.33
N ARG A 18 9.02 1.98 11.20
CA ARG A 18 9.02 2.44 12.60
C ARG A 18 9.88 3.68 12.71
N PHE A 19 9.30 4.77 13.19
CA PHE A 19 10.03 5.98 13.55
C PHE A 19 10.36 5.95 15.04
N GLU A 20 11.31 6.78 15.49
CA GLU A 20 11.61 6.92 16.92
C GLU A 20 10.33 7.35 17.68
N GLY A 21 9.90 6.50 18.63
CA GLY A 21 8.62 6.63 19.36
C GLY A 21 7.60 5.53 19.03
N ASP A 22 6.31 5.81 19.24
CA ASP A 22 5.18 4.88 19.02
C ASP A 22 4.54 4.99 17.63
N VAL A 23 5.18 5.71 16.69
CA VAL A 23 4.63 5.90 15.35
C VAL A 23 5.02 4.72 14.45
N ASN A 24 4.05 3.83 14.22
CA ASN A 24 4.15 2.73 13.25
C ASN A 24 3.37 3.09 11.97
N LEU A 25 4.07 3.19 10.85
CA LEU A 25 3.49 3.47 9.54
C LEU A 25 3.66 2.29 8.60
N LEU A 26 2.70 2.13 7.70
CA LEU A 26 2.81 1.27 6.54
C LEU A 26 3.27 2.12 5.36
N ARG A 27 4.43 1.82 4.77
CA ARG A 27 4.84 2.40 3.49
C ARG A 27 4.37 1.50 2.36
N VAL A 28 3.63 2.08 1.43
CA VAL A 28 3.31 1.50 0.13
C VAL A 28 4.27 2.09 -0.89
N ARG A 29 5.17 1.25 -1.41
CA ARG A 29 6.10 1.62 -2.47
C ARG A 29 5.59 1.09 -3.80
N ILE A 30 5.36 1.98 -4.74
CA ILE A 30 4.94 1.66 -6.11
C ILE A 30 6.08 1.99 -7.06
N ARG A 31 6.51 1.01 -7.86
CA ARG A 31 7.51 1.18 -8.91
C ARG A 31 6.89 0.95 -10.28
N GLN A 32 7.02 1.94 -11.16
CA GLN A 32 6.61 1.88 -12.56
C GLN A 32 7.80 2.27 -13.45
N GLY A 33 8.49 1.27 -13.99
CA GLY A 33 9.73 1.48 -14.73
C GLY A 33 10.81 2.12 -13.85
N SER A 34 11.23 3.34 -14.19
CA SER A 34 12.18 4.13 -13.39
C SER A 34 11.53 5.04 -12.35
N ARG A 35 10.20 5.19 -12.38
CA ARG A 35 9.46 6.01 -11.41
C ARG A 35 9.15 5.24 -10.16
N PHE A 36 9.31 5.90 -9.02
CA PHE A 36 8.99 5.38 -7.70
C PHE A 36 8.09 6.36 -6.97
N THR A 37 7.16 5.83 -6.20
CA THR A 37 6.31 6.60 -5.30
C THR A 37 6.21 5.84 -4.00
N ASP A 38 6.61 6.48 -2.91
CA ASP A 38 6.38 6.01 -1.55
C ASP A 38 5.23 6.80 -0.96
N LEU A 39 4.29 6.08 -0.33
CA LEU A 39 3.19 6.65 0.42
C LEU A 39 3.14 5.99 1.80
N GLU A 40 3.24 6.78 2.85
CA GLU A 40 3.05 6.32 4.22
C GLU A 40 1.58 6.42 4.65
N LEU A 41 1.13 5.41 5.37
CA LEU A 41 -0.19 5.32 5.96
C LEU A 41 -0.05 5.03 7.44
N ASP A 42 -0.76 5.78 8.28
CA ASP A 42 -1.02 5.35 9.65
C ASP A 42 -2.03 4.18 9.68
N PRO A 43 -2.20 3.48 10.83
CA PRO A 43 -3.11 2.35 10.92
C PRO A 43 -4.58 2.65 10.59
N VAL A 44 -5.07 3.85 10.90
CA VAL A 44 -6.46 4.26 10.63
C VAL A 44 -6.64 4.47 9.13
N THR A 45 -5.71 5.16 8.48
CA THR A 45 -5.72 5.41 7.03
C THR A 45 -5.54 4.10 6.25
N ALA A 46 -4.64 3.22 6.67
CA ALA A 46 -4.43 1.90 6.07
C ALA A 46 -5.70 1.05 6.11
N ARG A 47 -6.42 1.06 7.25
CA ARG A 47 -7.70 0.33 7.37
C ARG A 47 -8.74 0.84 6.38
N ARG A 48 -8.92 2.16 6.29
CA ARG A 48 -9.87 2.78 5.35
C ARG A 48 -9.56 2.41 3.90
N TRP A 49 -8.29 2.41 3.52
CA TRP A 49 -7.90 2.03 2.17
C TRP A 49 -8.17 0.54 1.89
N ALA A 50 -7.82 -0.36 2.81
CA ALA A 50 -8.11 -1.79 2.68
C ALA A 50 -9.62 -2.08 2.55
N ASP A 51 -10.44 -1.42 3.36
CA ASP A 51 -11.90 -1.56 3.29
C ASP A 51 -12.44 -1.07 1.93
N ALA A 52 -11.94 0.05 1.40
CA ALA A 52 -12.33 0.57 0.10
C ALA A 52 -11.95 -0.37 -1.07
N MET A 53 -10.74 -0.93 -1.05
CA MET A 53 -10.30 -1.90 -2.07
C MET A 53 -11.12 -3.19 -2.01
N THR A 54 -11.41 -3.66 -0.80
CA THR A 54 -12.22 -4.88 -0.59
C THR A 54 -13.66 -4.66 -1.05
N ALA A 55 -14.24 -3.50 -0.75
CA ALA A 55 -15.57 -3.14 -1.22
C ALA A 55 -15.65 -3.15 -2.75
N TRP A 56 -14.70 -2.50 -3.43
CA TRP A 56 -14.62 -2.50 -4.89
C TRP A 56 -14.44 -3.90 -5.49
N ALA A 57 -13.54 -4.72 -4.92
CA ALA A 57 -13.31 -6.08 -5.40
C ALA A 57 -14.52 -7.03 -5.25
N GLY A 58 -15.46 -6.68 -4.36
CA GLY A 58 -16.71 -7.42 -4.16
C GLY A 58 -17.87 -6.93 -5.04
N GLU A 59 -17.71 -5.85 -5.81
CA GLU A 59 -18.75 -5.38 -6.73
C GLU A 59 -18.93 -6.39 -7.89
N PRO A 60 -20.18 -6.65 -8.32
CA PRO A 60 -20.43 -7.48 -9.50
C PRO A 60 -19.80 -6.86 -10.75
N ALA A 61 -19.15 -7.71 -11.56
CA ALA A 61 -18.49 -7.31 -12.82
C ALA A 61 -19.47 -6.88 -13.92
#